data_AF-A0A8T0XGS0-F1
#
_entry.id   AF-A0A8T0XGS0-F1
#
_cell.length_a   1.000
_cell.length_b   1.000
_cell.length_c   1.000
_cell.angle_alpha   90.00
_cell.angle_beta   90.00
_cell.angle_gamma   90.00
#
_symmetry.space_group_name_H-M   'P 1'
#
loop_
_entity.id
_entity.type
_entity.pdbx_description
1 polymer ?
#
loop_
_entity_poly.entity_id
_entity_poly.type
_entity_poly.pdbx_seq_one_letter_code
_entity_poly.pdbx_strand_id
1 'polypeptide(L)'
;MDDKVTSPPKNKTCSAEDYLRQTREQEVHETMQMLKQDGVPEGSDLYFKALDLFKNSVCRVQYKNMRDPANRVDWIEWTWTKGKQK
;
A
#
# COMPACT_ATOMS: atom_id res chain seq x y z
N MET A 1 34.61 11.04 -43.08
CA MET A 1 33.31 11.39 -42.45
C MET A 1 33.04 10.27 -41.47
N ASP A 2 33.12 10.60 -40.20
CA ASP A 2 33.18 9.63 -39.10
C ASP A 2 31.84 8.93 -38.88
N ASP A 3 31.86 7.60 -38.90
CA ASP A 3 30.74 6.73 -38.58
C ASP A 3 30.34 6.91 -37.11
N LYS A 4 29.30 7.72 -36.90
CA LYS A 4 28.66 7.91 -35.60
C LYS A 4 27.84 6.66 -35.28
N VAL A 5 28.48 5.68 -34.61
CA VAL A 5 27.77 4.61 -33.88
C VAL A 5 26.84 5.28 -32.87
N THR A 6 25.57 5.38 -33.24
CA THR A 6 24.50 5.76 -32.33
C THR A 6 24.31 4.60 -31.36
N SER A 7 24.86 4.78 -30.16
CA SER A 7 24.67 3.83 -29.06
C SER A 7 23.17 3.70 -28.77
N PRO A 8 22.64 2.49 -28.51
CA PRO A 8 21.26 2.32 -28.09
C PRO A 8 21.02 3.07 -26.77
N PRO A 9 19.81 3.60 -26.54
CA PRO A 9 19.49 4.26 -25.28
C PRO A 9 19.74 3.29 -24.13
N LYS A 10 20.46 3.76 -23.12
CA LYS A 10 20.65 3.04 -21.86
C LYS A 10 19.28 2.96 -21.19
N ASN A 11 18.53 1.92 -21.51
CA ASN A 11 17.36 1.53 -20.74
C ASN A 11 17.91 1.24 -19.34
N LYS A 12 17.67 2.17 -18.40
CA LYS A 12 17.80 1.88 -16.98
C LYS A 12 16.82 0.75 -16.77
N THR A 13 17.33 -0.48 -16.70
CA THR A 13 16.56 -1.65 -16.34
C THR A 13 15.98 -1.35 -14.98
N CYS A 14 14.75 -0.85 -14.95
CA CYS A 14 13.87 -0.98 -13.81
C CYS A 14 13.87 -2.48 -13.56
N SER A 15 14.57 -2.91 -12.53
CA SER A 15 14.71 -4.33 -12.29
C SER A 15 13.36 -4.81 -11.72
N ALA A 16 13.14 -6.12 -11.67
CA ALA A 16 11.86 -6.69 -11.26
C ALA A 16 11.46 -6.31 -9.81
N GLU A 17 12.44 -6.11 -8.94
CA GLU A 17 12.30 -5.58 -7.58
C GLU A 17 11.72 -4.16 -7.51
N ASP A 18 12.11 -3.26 -8.41
CA ASP A 18 11.67 -1.87 -8.48
C ASP A 18 10.21 -1.83 -8.91
N TYR A 19 9.84 -2.66 -9.90
CA TYR A 19 8.45 -2.86 -10.30
C TYR A 19 7.60 -3.45 -9.16
N LEU A 20 8.11 -4.44 -8.42
CA LEU A 20 7.39 -5.04 -7.29
C LEU A 20 7.26 -4.07 -6.10
N ARG A 21 8.23 -3.19 -5.89
CA ARG A 21 8.16 -2.12 -4.89
C ARG A 21 7.12 -1.09 -5.29
N GLN A 22 7.14 -0.63 -6.54
CA GLN A 22 6.20 0.37 -7.05
C GLN A 22 4.76 -0.14 -6.97
N THR A 23 4.51 -1.40 -7.33
CA THR A 23 3.17 -2.01 -7.22
C THR A 23 2.71 -2.11 -5.77
N ARG A 24 3.59 -2.49 -4.84
CA ARG A 24 3.26 -2.49 -3.41
C ARG A 24 2.89 -1.09 -2.90
N GLU A 25 3.68 -0.08 -3.24
CA GLU A 25 3.44 1.30 -2.81
C GLU A 25 2.11 1.83 -3.36
N GLN A 26 1.80 1.49 -4.62
CA GLN A 26 0.52 1.82 -5.25
C GLN A 26 -0.66 1.15 -4.53
N GLU A 27 -0.57 -0.15 -4.21
CA GLU A 27 -1.63 -0.84 -3.48
C GLU A 27 -1.84 -0.28 -2.07
N VAL A 28 -0.77 0.08 -1.37
CA VAL A 28 -0.86 0.74 -0.06
C VAL A 28 -1.56 2.08 -0.22
N HIS A 29 -1.16 2.89 -1.20
CA HIS A 29 -1.78 4.19 -1.45
C HIS A 29 -3.28 4.07 -1.70
N GLU A 30 -3.71 3.15 -2.58
CA GLU A 30 -5.13 2.88 -2.84
C GLU A 30 -5.90 2.47 -1.58
N THR A 31 -5.31 1.62 -0.75
CA THR A 31 -5.94 1.16 0.49
C THR A 31 -6.08 2.32 1.49
N MET A 32 -5.08 3.23 1.55
CA MET A 32 -5.16 4.44 2.38
C MET A 32 -6.20 5.45 1.85
N GLN A 33 -6.41 5.53 0.53
CA GLN A 33 -7.49 6.36 -0.02
C GLN A 33 -8.86 5.85 0.40
N MET A 34 -9.07 4.52 0.41
CA MET A 34 -10.32 3.93 0.92
C MET A 34 -10.51 4.25 2.41
N LEU A 35 -9.46 4.15 3.22
CA LEU A 35 -9.51 4.52 4.63
C LEU A 35 -9.95 5.98 4.85
N LYS A 36 -9.44 6.89 4.02
CA LYS A 36 -9.87 8.30 4.04
C LYS A 36 -11.34 8.47 3.66
N GLN A 37 -11.81 7.71 2.66
CA GLN A 37 -13.23 7.69 2.26
C GLN A 37 -14.13 7.13 3.37
N ASP A 38 -13.61 6.24 4.21
CA ASP A 38 -14.30 5.71 5.39
C ASP A 38 -14.38 6.73 6.54
N GLY A 39 -13.89 7.95 6.33
CA GLY A 39 -13.99 9.05 7.30
C GLY A 39 -12.86 9.07 8.32
N VAL A 40 -11.81 8.26 8.15
CA VAL A 40 -10.66 8.27 9.05
C VAL A 40 -9.73 9.43 8.70
N PRO A 41 -9.52 10.40 9.62
CA PRO A 41 -8.68 11.55 9.34
C PRO A 41 -7.19 11.16 9.34
N GLU A 42 -6.45 11.77 8.42
CA GLU A 42 -5.00 11.64 8.35
C GLU A 42 -4.36 12.12 9.67
N GLY A 43 -3.37 11.36 10.15
CA GLY A 43 -2.68 11.65 11.41
C GLY A 43 -3.42 11.22 12.68
N SER A 44 -4.59 10.57 12.57
CA SER A 44 -5.22 9.91 13.72
C SER A 44 -4.49 8.62 14.13
N ASP A 45 -4.71 8.17 15.35
CA ASP A 45 -4.20 6.86 15.80
C ASP A 45 -4.63 5.72 14.88
N LEU A 46 -5.89 5.74 14.43
CA LEU A 46 -6.41 4.73 13.52
C LEU A 46 -5.72 4.77 12.15
N TYR A 47 -5.40 5.96 11.65
CA TYR A 47 -4.60 6.14 10.43
C TYR A 47 -3.22 5.49 10.57
N PHE A 48 -2.53 5.69 11.70
CA PHE A 48 -1.21 5.08 11.91
C PHE A 48 -1.27 3.56 12.10
N LYS A 49 -2.29 3.04 12.79
CA LYS A 49 -2.55 1.59 12.90
C LYS A 49 -2.75 0.98 11.50
N ALA A 50 -3.58 1.61 10.67
CA ALA A 50 -3.85 1.14 9.32
C ALA A 50 -2.60 1.18 8.42
N LEU A 51 -1.82 2.26 8.49
CA LEU A 51 -0.56 2.40 7.75
C LEU A 51 0.41 1.24 8.04
N ASP A 52 0.49 0.82 9.31
CA ASP A 52 1.34 -0.30 9.70
C ASP A 52 0.77 -1.65 9.25
N LEU A 53 -0.55 -1.88 9.43
CA LEU A 53 -1.23 -3.09 8.96
C LEU A 53 -1.11 -3.29 7.45
N PHE A 54 -1.26 -2.23 6.65
CA PHE A 54 -1.25 -2.32 5.19
C PHE A 54 0.14 -2.59 4.59
N LYS A 55 1.22 -2.63 5.37
CA LYS A 55 2.49 -3.20 4.92
C LYS A 55 2.35 -4.69 4.55
N ASN A 56 1.41 -5.38 5.19
CA ASN A 56 1.04 -6.77 4.88
C ASN A 56 -0.02 -6.82 3.76
N SER A 57 0.27 -7.57 2.69
CA SER A 57 -0.65 -7.73 1.56
C SER A 57 -1.96 -8.41 1.94
N VAL A 58 -1.94 -9.36 2.88
CA VAL A 58 -3.15 -10.05 3.35
C VAL A 58 -4.10 -9.06 4.02
N CYS A 59 -3.57 -8.16 4.85
CA CYS A 59 -4.35 -7.11 5.50
C CYS A 59 -5.00 -6.18 4.47
N ARG A 60 -4.30 -5.79 3.41
CA ARG A 60 -4.88 -4.97 2.32
C ARG A 60 -6.04 -5.68 1.64
N VAL A 61 -5.87 -6.95 1.29
CA VAL A 61 -6.92 -7.74 0.62
C VAL A 61 -8.14 -7.91 1.52
N GLN A 62 -7.94 -8.25 2.80
CA GLN A 62 -9.04 -8.37 3.76
C GLN A 62 -9.79 -7.05 3.93
N TYR A 63 -9.07 -5.93 4.04
CA TYR A 63 -9.64 -4.59 4.09
C TYR A 63 -10.50 -4.27 2.86
N LYS A 64 -9.96 -4.48 1.66
CA LYS A 64 -10.64 -4.20 0.39
C LYS A 64 -11.88 -5.06 0.16
N ASN A 65 -11.92 -6.28 0.72
CA ASN A 65 -13.06 -7.20 0.58
C ASN A 65 -14.27 -6.83 1.45
N MET A 66 -14.07 -6.02 2.50
CA MET A 66 -15.17 -5.52 3.34
C MET A 66 -15.84 -4.31 2.66
N ARG A 67 -17.18 -4.34 2.61
CA ARG A 67 -18.00 -3.33 1.91
C ARG A 67 -18.43 -2.17 2.81
N ASP A 68 -18.64 -2.44 4.09
CA ASP A 68 -19.12 -1.45 5.05
C ASP A 68 -17.94 -0.69 5.68
N PRO A 69 -17.89 0.65 5.54
CA PRO A 69 -16.89 1.50 6.19
C PRO A 69 -16.76 1.27 7.69
N ALA A 70 -17.87 1.07 8.41
CA ALA A 70 -17.84 0.89 9.86
C ALA A 70 -17.12 -0.42 10.22
N ASN A 71 -17.46 -1.52 9.53
CA ASN A 71 -16.79 -2.80 9.72
C ASN A 71 -15.30 -2.74 9.38
N ARG A 72 -14.90 -1.93 8.38
CA ARG A 72 -13.49 -1.73 8.02
C ARG A 72 -12.72 -1.04 9.16
N VAL A 73 -13.31 -0.02 9.77
CA VAL A 73 -12.74 0.68 10.95
C VAL A 73 -12.62 -0.25 12.15
N ASP A 74 -13.71 -0.94 12.51
CA ASP A 74 -13.73 -1.90 13.62
C ASP A 74 -12.71 -3.02 13.43
N TRP A 75 -12.55 -3.50 12.19
CA TRP A 75 -11.57 -4.52 11.85
C TRP A 75 -10.12 -4.06 12.07
N ILE A 76 -9.79 -2.79 11.79
CA ILE A 76 -8.45 -2.25 12.06
C ILE A 76 -8.16 -2.32 13.56
N GLU A 77 -9.10 -1.88 14.40
CA GLU A 77 -8.93 -1.88 15.85
C GLU A 77 -8.84 -3.30 16.42
N TRP A 78 -9.72 -4.19 15.97
CA TRP A 78 -9.72 -5.59 16.37
C TRP A 78 -8.41 -6.28 15.97
N THR A 79 -7.94 -6.09 14.73
CA THR A 79 -6.71 -6.71 14.22
C THR A 79 -5.49 -6.19 14.95
N TRP A 80 -5.45 -4.88 15.23
CA TRP A 80 -4.36 -4.26 15.98
C TRP A 80 -4.28 -4.80 17.42
N THR A 81 -5.41 -4.90 18.11
CA THR A 81 -5.46 -5.39 19.50
C THR A 81 -5.14 -6.87 19.61
N LYS A 82 -5.67 -7.72 18.72
CA LYS A 82 -5.38 -9.16 18.70
C LYS A 82 -3.98 -9.50 18.19
N GLY A 83 -3.45 -8.72 17.25
CA GLY A 83 -2.10 -8.92 16.72
C GLY A 83 -0.98 -8.60 17.71
N LYS A 84 -1.24 -7.75 18.71
CA LYS A 84 -0.27 -7.35 19.76
C LYS A 84 -0.28 -8.26 20.99
N GLN A 85 -1.18 -9.23 21.07
CA GLN A 85 -1.27 -10.19 22.20
C GLN A 85 -0.32 -11.39 22.06
N LYS A 86 0.78 -11.27 21.31
CA LYS A 86 1.80 -12.31 21.16
C LYS A 86 3.06 -11.97 21.95
#